data_AF-A0A8T4BVX5-F1
#
_entry.id   AF-A0A8T4BVX5-F1
#
_cell.length_a   1.000
_cell.length_b   1.000
_cell.length_c   1.000
_cell.angle_alpha   90.00
_cell.angle_beta   90.00
_cell.angle_gamma   90.00
#
_symmetry.space_group_name_H-M   'P 1'
#
loop_
_entity.id
_entity.type
_entity.pdbx_description
1 polymer ?
#
loop_
_entity_poly.entity_id
_entity_poly.type
_entity_poly.pdbx_seq_one_letter_code
_entity_poly.pdbx_strand_id
1 'polypeptide(L)'
;MSKECDTIHKLFNGMKRLHFPFDENEIPINGIYILFEKGEKAHGVDRIVRVGTHTGANQLKSRLWQHFINENKDRSIFRKNIGRALLSKEKDQFLQQWEVDLTTKKAKEDNKGKINFKKQKEVEEGVTKYMQDNFSFIVFEVPEKEKRLKIESKIISTISLCDECPPSKEWLGLSSPKKKIRKSGLWLVNELYKEPLDVKELNELKKLLGVRNETLCRIFYIDTLLDKYTRSSEFDENLLKENIKKIKEDSEKLPIEEIKKSVIKINPNNKRWYERFEQKDFDKKRININNLIIEPWHNGLDGILGCVGKSIPEFVNENKQNKDMIERRDFILKHFDLITKYLPIIVKQNNNGKFDVMFGYHRVIASIEKGCTKIECLVIL
;
A
#
# COMPACT_ATOMS: atom_id res chain seq x y z
N MET A 1 4.62 -3.43 -13.22
CA MET A 1 5.39 -2.22 -12.83
C MET A 1 4.48 -1.05 -12.51
N SER A 2 3.55 -0.64 -13.39
CA SER A 2 2.64 0.47 -13.06
C SER A 2 1.76 0.19 -11.82
N LYS A 3 1.32 -1.07 -11.64
CA LYS A 3 0.49 -1.47 -10.49
C LYS A 3 1.20 -1.36 -9.14
N GLU A 4 2.46 -1.77 -9.06
CA GLU A 4 3.27 -1.65 -7.84
C GLU A 4 3.52 -0.16 -7.53
N CYS A 5 3.86 0.62 -8.54
CA CYS A 5 4.05 2.06 -8.43
C CYS A 5 2.77 2.79 -7.98
N ASP A 6 1.62 2.50 -8.59
CA ASP A 6 0.29 3.01 -8.21
C ASP A 6 -0.01 2.69 -6.75
N THR A 7 0.21 1.43 -6.35
CA THR A 7 -0.02 1.00 -4.96
C THR A 7 0.83 1.81 -3.98
N ILE A 8 2.11 2.02 -4.28
CA ILE A 8 3.03 2.80 -3.43
C ILE A 8 2.59 4.26 -3.35
N HIS A 9 2.19 4.86 -4.48
CA HIS A 9 1.69 6.23 -4.52
C HIS A 9 0.45 6.39 -3.63
N LYS A 10 -0.55 5.52 -3.79
CA LYS A 10 -1.78 5.55 -2.96
C LYS A 10 -1.48 5.30 -1.48
N LEU A 11 -0.61 4.32 -1.20
CA LEU A 11 -0.20 3.94 0.16
C LEU A 11 0.41 5.13 0.91
N PHE A 12 1.41 5.78 0.34
CA PHE A 12 2.08 6.91 1.00
C PHE A 12 1.24 8.20 1.00
N ASN A 13 0.33 8.38 0.04
CA ASN A 13 -0.64 9.48 0.08
C ASN A 13 -1.69 9.32 1.19
N GLY A 14 -1.97 8.09 1.63
CA GLY A 14 -2.88 7.81 2.75
C GLY A 14 -2.27 7.99 4.15
N MET A 15 -0.98 8.32 4.26
CA MET A 15 -0.28 8.49 5.53
C MET A 15 -0.33 9.93 6.04
N LYS A 16 -0.07 10.12 7.35
CA LYS A 16 -0.01 11.46 7.96
C LYS A 16 1.05 12.32 7.26
N ARG A 17 0.59 13.37 6.59
CA ARG A 17 1.42 14.35 5.88
C ARG A 17 1.99 15.38 6.84
N LEU A 18 3.29 15.63 6.75
CA LEU A 18 4.02 16.71 7.38
C LEU A 18 4.23 17.85 6.39
N HIS A 19 4.05 19.07 6.86
CA HIS A 19 4.21 20.32 6.13
C HIS A 19 5.18 21.24 6.87
N PHE A 20 5.66 22.30 6.23
CA PHE A 20 6.52 23.28 6.88
C PHE A 20 5.69 24.39 7.57
N PRO A 21 6.04 24.80 8.80
CA PRO A 21 6.99 24.15 9.71
C PRO A 21 6.44 22.81 10.23
N PHE A 22 7.32 21.84 10.47
CA PHE A 22 6.95 20.51 10.98
C PHE A 22 7.41 20.32 12.43
N ASP A 23 6.71 19.46 13.17
CA ASP A 23 7.12 19.06 14.52
C ASP A 23 8.14 17.90 14.44
N GLU A 24 9.33 18.12 14.99
CA GLU A 24 10.39 17.12 15.05
C GLU A 24 10.07 15.92 15.94
N ASN A 25 9.11 16.04 16.86
CA ASN A 25 8.69 14.94 17.72
C ASN A 25 7.92 13.86 16.95
N GLU A 26 7.32 14.22 15.81
CA GLU A 26 6.65 13.28 14.93
C GLU A 26 7.61 12.46 14.07
N ILE A 27 8.89 12.81 14.07
CA ILE A 27 9.90 12.18 13.22
C ILE A 27 10.55 11.03 13.99
N PRO A 28 10.52 9.79 13.45
CA PRO A 28 11.19 8.68 14.09
C PRO A 28 12.71 8.89 14.10
N ILE A 29 13.40 8.22 15.03
CA ILE A 29 14.85 8.34 15.18
C ILE A 29 15.58 7.80 13.95
N ASN A 30 15.08 6.69 13.39
CA ASN A 30 15.57 6.05 12.18
C ASN A 30 14.42 5.78 11.21
N GLY A 31 14.61 6.03 9.92
CA GLY A 31 13.52 5.78 8.98
C GLY A 31 13.71 6.34 7.57
N ILE A 32 12.63 6.28 6.81
CA ILE A 32 12.56 6.72 5.42
C ILE A 32 11.59 7.89 5.35
N TYR A 33 11.92 8.89 4.53
CA TYR A 33 11.01 9.96 4.17
C TYR A 33 10.63 9.87 2.69
N ILE A 34 9.37 10.20 2.40
CA ILE A 34 8.82 10.27 1.05
C ILE A 34 8.30 11.69 0.83
N LEU A 35 8.79 12.34 -0.21
CA LEU A 35 8.51 13.75 -0.50
C LEU A 35 7.53 13.86 -1.67
N PHE A 36 6.62 14.82 -1.55
CA PHE A 36 5.63 15.20 -2.54
C PHE A 36 5.82 16.69 -2.85
N GLU A 37 5.50 17.09 -4.08
CA GLU A 37 5.60 18.48 -4.53
C GLU A 37 4.23 18.99 -4.98
N LYS A 38 3.87 20.18 -4.55
CA LYS A 38 2.61 20.84 -4.92
C LYS A 38 2.48 20.92 -6.45
N GLY A 39 1.35 20.45 -6.96
CA GLY A 39 1.05 20.45 -8.41
C GLY A 39 1.53 19.22 -9.16
N GLU A 40 2.37 18.37 -8.56
CA GLU A 40 2.80 17.11 -9.18
C GLU A 40 1.80 15.98 -8.88
N LYS A 41 1.23 15.38 -9.93
CA LYS A 41 0.23 14.29 -9.83
C LYS A 41 0.68 13.05 -10.60
N ALA A 42 0.43 11.88 -10.04
CA ALA A 42 0.60 10.58 -10.71
C ALA A 42 -0.38 9.56 -10.12
N HIS A 43 -0.84 8.62 -10.93
CA HIS A 43 -1.78 7.57 -10.50
C HIS A 43 -3.02 8.09 -9.73
N GLY A 44 -3.50 9.29 -10.10
CA GLY A 44 -4.66 9.94 -9.47
C GLY A 44 -4.41 10.59 -8.10
N VAL A 45 -3.16 10.59 -7.59
CA VAL A 45 -2.78 11.17 -6.29
C VAL A 45 -1.54 12.06 -6.42
N ASP A 46 -1.02 12.63 -5.32
CA ASP A 46 0.22 13.41 -5.37
C ASP A 46 1.40 12.52 -5.76
N ARG A 47 2.22 13.00 -6.70
CA ARG A 47 3.39 12.28 -7.19
C ARG A 47 4.50 12.31 -6.15
N ILE A 48 5.19 11.18 -6.00
CA ILE A 48 6.40 11.10 -5.19
C ILE A 48 7.55 11.70 -5.99
N VAL A 49 8.19 12.74 -5.46
CA VAL A 49 9.31 13.44 -6.13
C VAL A 49 10.67 13.11 -5.53
N ARG A 50 10.71 12.52 -4.34
CA ARG A 50 11.95 12.08 -3.68
C ARG A 50 11.65 11.02 -2.64
N VAL A 51 12.55 10.05 -2.54
CA VAL A 51 12.61 9.09 -1.45
C VAL A 51 14.00 9.22 -0.84
N GLY A 52 14.11 9.17 0.47
CA GLY A 52 15.42 9.28 1.10
C GLY A 52 15.50 8.71 2.50
N THR A 53 16.74 8.44 2.92
CA THR A 53 17.07 8.01 4.28
C THR A 53 18.42 8.58 4.75
N HIS A 54 18.96 8.03 5.84
CA HIS A 54 20.24 8.36 6.45
C HIS A 54 21.09 7.09 6.70
N THR A 55 22.41 7.26 6.61
CA THR A 55 23.40 6.16 6.70
C THR A 55 23.98 5.95 8.10
N GLY A 56 23.97 6.99 8.94
CA GLY A 56 24.37 6.92 10.35
C GLY A 56 23.24 6.45 11.26
N ALA A 57 23.56 6.07 12.50
CA ALA A 57 22.57 5.71 13.51
C ALA A 57 21.89 6.95 14.07
N ASN A 58 20.57 6.90 14.20
CA ASN A 58 19.74 7.91 14.86
C ASN A 58 19.82 9.30 14.20
N GLN A 59 19.93 9.34 12.87
CA GLN A 59 20.20 10.56 12.11
C GLN A 59 19.04 11.08 11.27
N LEU A 60 17.82 10.52 11.34
CA LEU A 60 16.75 10.97 10.45
C LEU A 60 16.41 12.46 10.67
N LYS A 61 16.21 12.87 11.93
CA LYS A 61 15.92 14.28 12.29
C LYS A 61 17.00 15.24 11.79
N SER A 62 18.26 14.96 12.13
CA SER A 62 19.44 15.71 11.67
C SER A 62 19.52 15.80 10.14
N ARG A 63 19.21 14.71 9.44
CA ARG A 63 19.20 14.67 7.98
C ARG A 63 18.11 15.57 7.39
N LEU A 64 16.91 15.57 7.95
CA LEU A 64 15.81 16.42 7.50
C LEU A 64 16.09 17.89 7.82
N TRP A 65 16.67 18.19 8.98
CA TRP A 65 17.14 19.53 9.33
C TRP A 65 18.17 20.06 8.31
N GLN A 66 19.14 19.23 7.92
CA GLN A 66 20.13 19.56 6.89
C GLN A 66 19.52 19.83 5.51
N HIS A 67 18.39 19.21 5.20
CA HIS A 67 17.72 19.41 3.92
C HIS A 67 16.85 20.67 3.93
N PHE A 68 16.02 20.84 4.94
CA PHE A 68 14.91 21.77 4.90
C PHE A 68 15.14 23.08 5.66
N ILE A 69 16.06 23.09 6.62
CA ILE A 69 16.26 24.23 7.53
C ILE A 69 17.67 24.81 7.38
N ASN A 70 18.70 23.96 7.37
CA ASN A 70 20.07 24.42 7.25
C ASN A 70 20.43 24.78 5.80
N GLU A 71 20.68 26.05 5.55
CA GLU A 71 21.02 26.65 4.26
C GLU A 71 22.44 26.31 3.81
N ASN A 72 22.67 25.04 3.46
CA ASN A 72 23.99 24.54 3.10
C ASN A 72 23.94 23.42 2.05
N LYS A 73 24.17 23.79 0.79
CA LYS A 73 24.23 22.91 -0.38
C LYS A 73 25.29 21.84 -0.28
N ASP A 74 26.40 22.12 0.38
CA ASP A 74 27.55 21.20 0.43
C ASP A 74 27.30 20.09 1.46
N ARG A 75 26.39 20.33 2.42
CA ARG A 75 25.89 19.30 3.33
C ARG A 75 24.63 18.59 2.80
N SER A 76 24.06 19.08 1.71
CA SER A 76 22.80 18.59 1.16
C SER A 76 22.80 18.59 -0.37
N ILE A 77 23.13 17.44 -0.96
CA ILE A 77 23.03 17.23 -2.42
C ILE A 77 21.63 17.54 -2.96
N PHE A 78 20.60 17.38 -2.13
CA PHE A 78 19.22 17.72 -2.48
C PHE A 78 19.07 19.24 -2.69
N ARG A 79 19.52 20.05 -1.73
CA ARG A 79 19.54 21.52 -1.88
C ARG A 79 20.38 21.95 -3.08
N LYS A 80 21.56 21.33 -3.26
CA LYS A 80 22.42 21.56 -4.42
C LYS A 80 21.67 21.30 -5.74
N ASN A 81 20.87 20.24 -5.83
CA ASN A 81 20.07 19.91 -7.01
C ASN A 81 18.96 20.92 -7.31
N ILE A 82 18.28 21.44 -6.28
CA ILE A 82 17.26 22.47 -6.46
C ILE A 82 17.92 23.77 -6.91
N GLY A 83 19.01 24.20 -6.24
CA GLY A 83 19.75 25.40 -6.64
C GLY A 83 20.30 25.31 -8.07
N ARG A 84 20.78 24.12 -8.48
CA ARG A 84 21.17 23.84 -9.87
C ARG A 84 20.01 24.10 -10.84
N ALA A 85 18.80 23.65 -10.51
CA ALA A 85 17.64 23.81 -11.37
C ALA A 85 17.15 25.26 -11.42
N LEU A 86 17.14 25.99 -10.30
CA LEU A 86 16.82 27.42 -10.24
C LEU A 86 17.78 28.22 -11.14
N LEU A 87 19.09 28.08 -10.90
CA LEU A 87 20.12 28.78 -11.68
C LEU A 87 20.11 28.40 -13.16
N SER A 88 19.91 27.12 -13.48
CA SER A 88 19.84 26.66 -14.86
C SER A 88 18.60 27.16 -15.60
N LYS A 89 17.46 27.30 -14.90
CA LYS A 89 16.23 27.87 -15.49
C LYS A 89 16.44 29.33 -15.90
N GLU A 90 17.17 30.08 -15.09
CA GLU A 90 17.49 31.49 -15.33
C GLU A 90 18.72 31.70 -16.23
N LYS A 91 19.41 30.62 -16.62
CA LYS A 91 20.71 30.66 -17.33
C LYS A 91 21.76 31.49 -16.59
N ASP A 92 21.71 31.48 -15.25
CA ASP A 92 22.60 32.24 -14.38
C ASP A 92 24.01 31.63 -14.38
N GLN A 93 25.03 32.43 -14.69
CA GLN A 93 26.43 32.02 -14.74
C GLN A 93 26.96 31.56 -13.38
N PHE A 94 26.32 31.98 -12.28
CA PHE A 94 26.67 31.55 -10.93
C PHE A 94 26.51 30.03 -10.74
N LEU A 95 25.80 29.33 -11.63
CA LEU A 95 25.77 27.86 -11.66
C LEU A 95 27.17 27.23 -11.65
N GLN A 96 28.15 27.84 -12.31
CA GLN A 96 29.54 27.34 -12.31
C GLN A 96 30.16 27.39 -10.90
N GLN A 97 29.91 28.47 -10.16
CA GLN A 97 30.40 28.64 -8.78
C GLN A 97 29.59 27.77 -7.80
N TRP A 98 28.31 27.56 -8.07
CA TRP A 98 27.42 26.70 -7.27
C TRP A 98 27.89 25.23 -7.23
N GLU A 99 28.58 24.77 -8.26
CA GLU A 99 29.14 23.42 -8.31
C GLU A 99 30.33 23.22 -7.36
N VAL A 100 31.04 24.30 -6.98
CA VAL A 100 32.22 24.23 -6.11
C VAL A 100 31.82 23.73 -4.72
N ASP A 101 32.49 22.68 -4.26
CA ASP A 101 32.30 22.09 -2.93
C ASP A 101 33.24 22.76 -1.92
N LEU A 102 32.66 23.43 -0.93
CA LEU A 102 33.39 24.16 0.11
C LEU A 102 33.37 23.41 1.46
N THR A 103 33.17 22.08 1.46
CA THR A 103 33.09 21.30 2.70
C THR A 103 34.40 21.32 3.49
N THR A 104 35.55 21.24 2.82
CA THR A 104 36.87 21.17 3.50
C THR A 104 37.43 22.57 3.73
N LYS A 105 38.23 22.73 4.80
CA LYS A 105 38.94 23.99 5.10
C LYS A 105 39.83 24.41 3.94
N LYS A 106 40.59 23.47 3.38
CA LYS A 106 41.44 23.70 2.20
C LYS A 106 40.64 24.21 1.00
N ALA A 107 39.50 23.59 0.68
CA ALA A 107 38.65 24.06 -0.42
C ALA A 107 38.10 25.48 -0.18
N LYS A 108 37.77 25.84 1.07
CA LYS A 108 37.37 27.21 1.42
C LYS A 108 38.50 28.21 1.20
N GLU A 109 39.73 27.84 1.56
CA GLU A 109 40.93 28.67 1.40
C GLU A 109 41.28 28.85 -0.09
N ASP A 110 41.32 27.75 -0.86
CA ASP A 110 41.66 27.74 -2.29
C ASP A 110 40.66 28.53 -3.16
N ASN A 111 39.42 28.63 -2.70
CA ASN A 111 38.32 29.33 -3.37
C ASN A 111 37.97 30.68 -2.72
N LYS A 112 38.76 31.13 -1.73
CA LYS A 112 38.57 32.43 -1.08
C LYS A 112 38.72 33.54 -2.12
N GLY A 113 37.72 34.41 -2.23
CA GLY A 113 37.67 35.49 -3.21
C GLY A 113 37.23 35.10 -4.63
N LYS A 114 37.07 33.79 -4.92
CA LYS A 114 36.57 33.30 -6.23
C LYS A 114 35.07 33.05 -6.24
N ILE A 115 34.46 32.90 -5.06
CA ILE A 115 33.04 32.62 -4.90
C ILE A 115 32.31 33.89 -4.46
N ASN A 116 31.24 34.22 -5.17
CA ASN A 116 30.29 35.24 -4.74
C ASN A 116 29.39 34.67 -3.63
N PHE A 117 29.84 34.80 -2.37
CA PHE A 117 29.10 34.32 -1.20
C PHE A 117 27.76 35.03 -0.97
N LYS A 118 27.62 36.29 -1.42
CA LYS A 118 26.33 37.00 -1.36
C LYS A 118 25.31 36.32 -2.25
N LYS A 119 25.67 36.07 -3.52
CA LYS A 119 24.81 35.32 -4.46
C LYS A 119 24.58 33.88 -4.00
N GLN A 120 25.59 33.22 -3.41
CA GLN A 120 25.40 31.88 -2.83
C GLN A 120 24.29 31.87 -1.77
N LYS A 121 24.30 32.87 -0.88
CA LYS A 121 23.29 33.02 0.17
C LYS A 121 21.91 33.29 -0.44
N GLU A 122 21.81 34.21 -1.40
CA GLU A 122 20.54 34.49 -2.12
C GLU A 122 19.96 33.24 -2.78
N VAL A 123 20.80 32.40 -3.41
CA VAL A 123 20.35 31.14 -4.01
C VAL A 123 19.92 30.13 -2.95
N GLU A 124 20.64 30.03 -1.83
CA GLU A 124 20.23 29.17 -0.70
C GLU A 124 18.88 29.59 -0.10
N GLU A 125 18.66 30.88 0.11
CA GLU A 125 17.38 31.44 0.57
C GLU A 125 16.26 31.09 -0.43
N GLY A 126 16.54 31.23 -1.73
CA GLY A 126 15.63 30.79 -2.80
C GLY A 126 15.33 29.30 -2.78
N VAL A 127 16.35 28.46 -2.51
CA VAL A 127 16.17 27.01 -2.32
C VAL A 127 15.29 26.73 -1.11
N THR A 128 15.56 27.35 0.05
CA THR A 128 14.75 27.19 1.27
C THR A 128 13.31 27.55 1.01
N LYS A 129 13.08 28.73 0.42
CA LYS A 129 11.74 29.21 0.07
C LYS A 129 11.01 28.21 -0.83
N TYR A 130 11.65 27.77 -1.92
CA TYR A 130 11.05 26.79 -2.82
C TYR A 130 10.72 25.47 -2.10
N MET A 131 11.62 24.97 -1.26
CA MET A 131 11.39 23.72 -0.51
C MET A 131 10.20 23.85 0.45
N GLN A 132 10.15 24.92 1.24
CA GLN A 132 9.13 25.10 2.26
C GLN A 132 7.76 25.46 1.67
N ASP A 133 7.73 26.21 0.57
CA ASP A 133 6.48 26.61 -0.10
C ASP A 133 5.85 25.47 -0.94
N ASN A 134 6.65 24.50 -1.41
CA ASN A 134 6.18 23.50 -2.38
C ASN A 134 6.20 22.05 -1.88
N PHE A 135 7.00 21.70 -0.87
CA PHE A 135 7.10 20.32 -0.43
C PHE A 135 6.23 19.98 0.77
N SER A 136 5.78 18.73 0.77
CA SER A 136 5.25 18.04 1.94
C SER A 136 5.81 16.62 1.95
N PHE A 137 5.84 15.97 3.11
CA PHE A 137 6.42 14.64 3.21
C PHE A 137 5.71 13.75 4.21
N ILE A 138 5.95 12.45 4.09
CA ILE A 138 5.62 11.48 5.14
C ILE A 138 6.93 10.84 5.62
N VAL A 139 6.90 10.31 6.84
CA VAL A 139 8.00 9.54 7.44
C VAL A 139 7.46 8.23 7.98
N PHE A 140 8.29 7.18 7.93
CA PHE A 140 8.02 5.94 8.63
C PHE A 140 9.29 5.32 9.18
N GLU A 141 9.14 4.62 10.30
CA GLU A 141 10.25 4.03 11.03
C GLU A 141 10.76 2.75 10.36
N VAL A 142 12.07 2.67 10.20
CA VAL A 142 12.79 1.44 9.81
C VAL A 142 14.11 1.41 10.58
N PRO A 143 14.18 0.73 11.75
CA PRO A 143 15.34 0.84 12.64
C PRO A 143 16.63 0.28 12.02
N GLU A 144 16.51 -0.91 11.43
CA GLU A 144 17.63 -1.70 10.90
C GLU A 144 18.15 -1.09 9.58
N LYS A 145 19.47 -0.82 9.52
CA LYS A 145 20.09 0.01 8.47
C LYS A 145 20.05 -0.67 7.10
N GLU A 146 20.36 -1.96 7.02
CA GLU A 146 20.41 -2.70 5.77
C GLU A 146 19.02 -2.83 5.17
N LYS A 147 18.03 -3.22 5.98
CA LYS A 147 16.62 -3.22 5.58
C LYS A 147 16.15 -1.84 5.13
N ARG A 148 16.52 -0.77 5.84
CA ARG A 148 16.15 0.61 5.47
C ARG A 148 16.71 1.03 4.11
N LEU A 149 17.99 0.77 3.85
CA LEU A 149 18.63 1.07 2.57
C LEU A 149 18.06 0.20 1.43
N LYS A 150 17.76 -1.06 1.71
CA LYS A 150 17.12 -1.96 0.74
C LYS A 150 15.72 -1.44 0.37
N ILE A 151 14.89 -1.10 1.36
CA ILE A 151 13.54 -0.56 1.12
C ILE A 151 13.60 0.76 0.34
N GLU A 152 14.49 1.69 0.74
CA GLU A 152 14.69 2.96 0.01
C GLU A 152 15.02 2.71 -1.47
N SER A 153 16.03 1.86 -1.73
CA SER A 153 16.47 1.52 -3.09
C SER A 153 15.36 0.91 -3.94
N LYS A 154 14.61 -0.03 -3.36
CA LYS A 154 13.51 -0.74 -4.00
C LYS A 154 12.34 0.20 -4.32
N ILE A 155 11.98 1.11 -3.42
CA ILE A 155 10.95 2.14 -3.68
C ILE A 155 11.41 3.07 -4.81
N ILE A 156 12.64 3.59 -4.73
CA ILE A 156 13.19 4.48 -5.78
C ILE A 156 13.16 3.79 -7.14
N SER A 157 13.62 2.55 -7.21
CA SER A 157 13.65 1.76 -8.45
C SER A 157 12.24 1.57 -9.01
N THR A 158 11.28 1.19 -8.16
CA THR A 158 9.87 1.00 -8.55
C THR A 158 9.27 2.26 -9.15
N ILE A 159 9.53 3.44 -8.57
CA ILE A 159 9.02 4.71 -9.09
C ILE A 159 9.74 5.09 -10.37
N SER A 160 11.07 5.02 -10.40
CA SER A 160 11.86 5.44 -11.56
C SER A 160 11.64 4.60 -12.82
N LEU A 161 11.18 3.36 -12.69
CA LEU A 161 10.87 2.45 -13.80
C LEU A 161 9.41 2.55 -14.27
N CYS A 162 8.61 3.43 -13.69
CA CYS A 162 7.21 3.57 -14.05
C CYS A 162 7.03 4.65 -15.13
N ASP A 163 6.52 4.25 -16.30
CA ASP A 163 6.26 5.16 -17.42
C ASP A 163 4.96 5.98 -17.25
N GLU A 164 4.14 5.64 -16.24
CA GLU A 164 2.84 6.28 -15.95
C GLU A 164 2.93 7.37 -14.86
N CYS A 165 4.13 7.65 -14.33
CA CYS A 165 4.34 8.71 -13.33
C CYS A 165 5.32 9.82 -13.78
N PRO A 166 5.21 10.35 -15.02
CA PRO A 166 6.10 11.41 -15.48
C PRO A 166 5.92 12.69 -14.64
N PRO A 167 6.97 13.53 -14.55
CA PRO A 167 6.82 14.86 -13.97
C PRO A 167 5.87 15.74 -14.80
N SER A 168 5.23 16.72 -14.15
CA SER A 168 4.45 17.71 -14.91
C SER A 168 5.38 18.59 -15.77
N LYS A 169 4.81 19.25 -16.77
CA LYS A 169 5.56 20.16 -17.67
C LYS A 169 6.17 21.36 -16.94
N GLU A 170 5.55 21.76 -15.82
CA GLU A 170 5.98 22.91 -15.02
C GLU A 170 6.96 22.53 -13.90
N TRP A 171 7.26 21.24 -13.74
CA TRP A 171 8.15 20.77 -12.69
C TRP A 171 9.55 21.36 -12.82
N LEU A 172 10.02 22.07 -11.80
CA LEU A 172 11.34 22.73 -11.80
C LEU A 172 12.48 21.75 -12.12
N GLY A 173 12.35 20.49 -11.72
CA GLY A 173 13.35 19.45 -11.97
C GLY A 173 13.67 19.23 -13.45
N LEU A 174 12.76 19.60 -14.37
CA LEU A 174 13.01 19.58 -15.82
C LEU A 174 14.08 20.58 -16.26
N SER A 175 14.30 21.64 -15.48
CA SER A 175 15.40 22.62 -15.72
C SER A 175 16.74 22.15 -15.14
N SER A 176 16.79 21.02 -14.41
CA SER A 176 18.04 20.54 -13.81
C SER A 176 19.10 20.23 -14.87
N PRO A 177 20.38 20.62 -14.70
CA PRO A 177 21.46 20.20 -15.59
C PRO A 177 21.76 18.69 -15.50
N LYS A 178 21.25 17.99 -14.47
CA LYS A 178 21.45 16.55 -14.30
C LYS A 178 20.39 15.78 -15.10
N LYS A 179 20.81 15.18 -16.22
CA LYS A 179 19.94 14.35 -17.09
C LYS A 179 19.17 13.27 -16.33
N LYS A 180 19.78 12.65 -15.31
CA LYS A 180 19.13 11.63 -14.47
C LYS A 180 17.89 12.17 -13.74
N ILE A 181 17.95 13.38 -13.17
CA ILE A 181 16.82 14.04 -12.49
C ILE A 181 15.69 14.33 -13.48
N ARG A 182 16.03 14.90 -14.64
CA ARG A 182 15.04 15.21 -15.69
C ARG A 182 14.31 13.95 -16.18
N LYS A 183 15.06 12.87 -16.38
CA LYS A 183 14.52 11.61 -16.91
C LYS A 183 13.69 10.83 -15.89
N SER A 184 14.14 10.75 -14.64
CA SER A 184 13.43 9.97 -13.62
C SER A 184 12.23 10.70 -13.03
N GLY A 185 12.16 12.03 -13.19
CA GLY A 185 11.19 12.84 -12.47
C GLY A 185 11.47 12.91 -10.96
N LEU A 186 12.66 12.50 -10.49
CA LEU A 186 12.98 12.45 -9.05
C LEU A 186 14.16 13.37 -8.72
N TRP A 187 14.09 14.03 -7.56
CA TRP A 187 15.16 14.88 -7.01
C TRP A 187 16.36 14.08 -6.45
N LEU A 188 16.78 13.01 -7.11
CA LEU A 188 17.89 12.13 -6.75
C LEU A 188 18.48 11.44 -7.99
N VAL A 189 19.68 10.87 -7.85
CA VAL A 189 20.41 10.22 -8.98
C VAL A 189 20.91 8.81 -8.69
N ASN A 190 20.87 8.39 -7.41
CA ASN A 190 21.26 7.07 -6.94
C ASN A 190 20.03 6.17 -6.90
N GLU A 191 20.23 4.86 -6.89
CA GLU A 191 19.16 3.84 -6.82
C GLU A 191 18.11 3.86 -7.96
N LEU A 192 18.24 4.75 -8.94
CA LEU A 192 17.36 4.79 -10.10
C LEU A 192 17.54 3.56 -10.98
N TYR A 193 16.43 3.04 -11.50
CA TYR A 193 16.36 1.98 -12.51
C TYR A 193 17.06 0.66 -12.12
N LYS A 194 17.15 0.35 -10.80
CA LYS A 194 17.64 -0.96 -10.33
C LYS A 194 16.47 -1.94 -10.19
N GLU A 195 16.54 -2.83 -9.21
CA GLU A 195 15.50 -3.82 -8.95
C GLU A 195 14.30 -3.18 -8.23
N PRO A 196 13.07 -3.26 -8.78
CA PRO A 196 11.87 -2.75 -8.14
C PRO A 196 11.39 -3.68 -7.01
N LEU A 197 10.39 -3.23 -6.26
CA LEU A 197 9.63 -4.06 -5.31
C LEU A 197 8.87 -5.14 -6.08
N ASP A 198 8.97 -6.37 -5.61
CA ASP A 198 8.04 -7.43 -5.99
C ASP A 198 6.76 -7.41 -5.11
N VAL A 199 5.81 -8.28 -5.41
CA VAL A 199 4.53 -8.36 -4.68
C VAL A 199 4.73 -8.73 -3.21
N LYS A 200 5.70 -9.59 -2.90
CA LYS A 200 5.99 -10.04 -1.53
C LYS A 200 6.60 -8.89 -0.73
N GLU A 201 7.61 -8.21 -1.28
CA GLU A 201 8.26 -7.06 -0.67
C GLU A 201 7.28 -5.89 -0.48
N LEU A 202 6.35 -5.68 -1.42
CA LEU A 202 5.28 -4.69 -1.28
C LEU A 202 4.31 -5.02 -0.13
N ASN A 203 3.98 -6.30 0.06
CA ASN A 203 3.15 -6.72 1.20
C ASN A 203 3.90 -6.59 2.53
N GLU A 204 5.20 -6.90 2.56
CA GLU A 204 6.05 -6.66 3.73
C GLU A 204 6.12 -5.16 4.08
N LEU A 205 6.19 -4.28 3.07
CA LEU A 205 6.13 -2.83 3.26
C LEU A 205 4.77 -2.39 3.83
N LYS A 206 3.65 -2.91 3.33
CA LYS A 206 2.32 -2.59 3.89
C LYS A 206 2.21 -2.99 5.37
N LYS A 207 2.70 -4.19 5.72
CA LYS A 207 2.77 -4.64 7.12
C LYS A 207 3.60 -3.70 7.98
N LEU A 208 4.78 -3.30 7.49
CA LEU A 208 5.67 -2.38 8.19
C LEU A 208 4.99 -1.03 8.50
N LEU A 209 4.15 -0.55 7.58
CA LEU A 209 3.40 0.69 7.74
C LEU A 209 2.11 0.53 8.56
N GLY A 210 1.84 -0.66 9.11
CA GLY A 210 0.60 -0.95 9.82
C GLY A 210 -0.65 -0.95 8.92
N VAL A 211 -0.48 -0.96 7.59
CA VAL A 211 -1.59 -1.05 6.65
C VAL A 211 -2.10 -2.49 6.63
N ARG A 212 -3.23 -2.68 7.30
CA ARG A 212 -3.91 -3.97 7.42
C ARG A 212 -4.50 -4.36 6.06
N ASN A 213 -4.45 -5.65 5.74
CA ASN A 213 -5.13 -6.18 4.57
C ASN A 213 -6.64 -6.27 4.84
N GLU A 214 -7.37 -5.21 4.50
CA GLU A 214 -8.80 -5.08 4.79
C GLU A 214 -9.71 -5.92 3.89
N THR A 215 -9.15 -6.62 2.91
CA THR A 215 -9.94 -7.35 1.90
C THR A 215 -10.83 -8.41 2.55
N LEU A 216 -10.31 -9.16 3.54
CA LEU A 216 -11.11 -10.16 4.25
C LEU A 216 -12.27 -9.50 5.01
N CYS A 217 -12.01 -8.38 5.68
CA CYS A 217 -13.04 -7.59 6.35
C CYS A 217 -14.14 -7.13 5.35
N ARG A 218 -13.76 -6.69 4.16
CA ARG A 218 -14.72 -6.27 3.13
C ARG A 218 -15.54 -7.44 2.59
N ILE A 219 -14.91 -8.61 2.41
CA ILE A 219 -15.60 -9.86 2.03
C ILE A 219 -16.62 -10.27 3.09
N PHE A 220 -16.23 -10.23 4.36
CA PHE A 220 -17.16 -10.53 5.46
C PHE A 220 -18.32 -9.54 5.53
N TYR A 221 -18.09 -8.26 5.21
CA TYR A 221 -19.14 -7.25 5.18
C TYR A 221 -20.16 -7.51 4.09
N ILE A 222 -19.67 -7.78 2.87
CA ILE A 222 -20.50 -8.15 1.73
C ILE A 222 -21.30 -9.43 2.05
N ASP A 223 -20.67 -10.47 2.60
CA ASP A 223 -21.35 -11.73 2.96
C ASP A 223 -22.42 -11.52 4.06
N THR A 224 -22.14 -10.69 5.06
CA THR A 224 -23.09 -10.33 6.13
C THR A 224 -24.30 -9.58 5.60
N LEU A 225 -24.08 -8.60 4.71
CA LEU A 225 -25.18 -7.85 4.10
C LEU A 225 -26.04 -8.74 3.20
N LEU A 226 -25.40 -9.67 2.48
CA LEU A 226 -26.10 -10.66 1.70
C LEU A 226 -26.92 -11.61 2.56
N ASP A 227 -26.40 -12.04 3.72
CA ASP A 227 -27.17 -12.84 4.68
C ASP A 227 -28.45 -12.15 5.15
N LYS A 228 -28.34 -10.86 5.52
CA LYS A 228 -29.50 -10.05 5.89
C LYS A 228 -30.51 -9.95 4.74
N TYR A 229 -30.04 -9.72 3.53
CA TYR A 229 -30.90 -9.57 2.35
C TYR A 229 -31.63 -10.87 1.99
N THR A 230 -30.95 -12.02 2.08
CA THR A 230 -31.56 -13.33 1.80
C THR A 230 -32.66 -13.74 2.78
N ARG A 231 -32.61 -13.20 4.00
CA ARG A 231 -33.60 -13.48 5.05
C ARG A 231 -34.76 -12.46 5.04
N SER A 232 -34.71 -11.46 4.16
CA SER A 232 -35.78 -10.49 3.94
C SER A 232 -36.88 -11.10 3.08
N SER A 233 -38.14 -10.81 3.38
CA SER A 233 -39.31 -11.22 2.58
C SER A 233 -39.41 -10.53 1.20
N GLU A 234 -38.56 -9.53 0.93
CA GLU A 234 -38.56 -8.72 -0.30
C GLU A 234 -37.43 -9.11 -1.27
N PHE A 235 -37.37 -10.39 -1.64
CA PHE A 235 -36.29 -10.89 -2.49
C PHE A 235 -36.54 -10.64 -4.00
N ASP A 236 -35.72 -9.78 -4.63
CA ASP A 236 -35.62 -9.56 -6.09
C ASP A 236 -34.18 -9.76 -6.61
N GLU A 237 -34.03 -10.46 -7.73
CA GLU A 237 -32.75 -10.77 -8.38
C GLU A 237 -32.07 -9.55 -9.04
N ASN A 238 -32.84 -8.63 -9.62
CA ASN A 238 -32.27 -7.41 -10.20
C ASN A 238 -31.74 -6.50 -9.09
N LEU A 239 -32.52 -6.35 -8.03
CA LEU A 239 -32.12 -5.65 -6.82
C LEU A 239 -30.90 -6.30 -6.14
N LEU A 240 -30.76 -7.64 -6.17
CA LEU A 240 -29.56 -8.34 -5.69
C LEU A 240 -28.30 -7.98 -6.49
N LYS A 241 -28.38 -7.93 -7.83
CA LYS A 241 -27.24 -7.58 -8.70
C LYS A 241 -26.78 -6.15 -8.46
N GLU A 242 -27.73 -5.21 -8.42
CA GLU A 242 -27.45 -3.81 -8.13
C GLU A 242 -26.87 -3.65 -6.72
N ASN A 243 -27.47 -4.32 -5.73
CA ASN A 243 -27.00 -4.26 -4.35
C ASN A 243 -25.61 -4.87 -4.17
N ILE A 244 -25.27 -6.03 -4.74
CA ILE A 244 -23.92 -6.61 -4.58
C ILE A 244 -22.86 -5.68 -5.17
N LYS A 245 -23.13 -5.13 -6.37
CA LYS A 245 -22.21 -4.19 -7.01
C LYS A 245 -22.06 -2.92 -6.17
N LYS A 246 -23.19 -2.33 -5.75
CA LYS A 246 -23.23 -1.13 -4.93
C LYS A 246 -22.57 -1.34 -3.57
N ILE A 247 -22.87 -2.43 -2.87
CA ILE A 247 -22.27 -2.80 -1.57
C ILE A 247 -20.76 -2.94 -1.73
N LYS A 248 -20.28 -3.54 -2.82
CA LYS A 248 -18.83 -3.62 -3.05
C LYS A 248 -18.23 -2.22 -3.23
N GLU A 249 -18.78 -1.41 -4.12
CA GLU A 249 -18.30 -0.05 -4.40
C GLU A 249 -18.37 0.87 -3.17
N ASP A 250 -19.45 0.77 -2.40
CA ASP A 250 -19.65 1.51 -1.16
C ASP A 250 -18.71 1.00 -0.08
N SER A 251 -18.51 -0.32 0.03
CA SER A 251 -17.55 -0.89 0.96
C SER A 251 -16.19 -0.26 0.71
N GLU A 252 -15.69 -0.24 -0.52
CA GLU A 252 -14.38 0.30 -0.93
C GLU A 252 -14.16 1.76 -0.49
N LYS A 253 -15.22 2.54 -0.27
CA LYS A 253 -15.17 3.92 0.20
C LYS A 253 -15.27 4.06 1.73
N LEU A 254 -15.82 3.06 2.42
CA LEU A 254 -16.05 3.12 3.86
C LEU A 254 -14.77 2.87 4.67
N PRO A 255 -14.55 3.62 5.76
CA PRO A 255 -13.52 3.32 6.74
C PRO A 255 -13.75 1.93 7.37
N ILE A 256 -12.66 1.19 7.61
CA ILE A 256 -12.74 -0.19 8.12
C ILE A 256 -13.43 -0.30 9.48
N GLU A 257 -13.28 0.72 10.33
CA GLU A 257 -13.91 0.76 11.66
C GLU A 257 -15.43 0.92 11.55
N GLU A 258 -15.94 1.58 10.51
CA GLU A 258 -17.38 1.66 10.22
C GLU A 258 -17.91 0.34 9.68
N ILE A 259 -17.14 -0.33 8.82
CA ILE A 259 -17.46 -1.68 8.33
C ILE A 259 -17.60 -2.64 9.51
N LYS A 260 -16.64 -2.66 10.44
CA LYS A 260 -16.69 -3.51 11.64
C LYS A 260 -17.92 -3.24 12.50
N LYS A 261 -18.18 -1.96 12.81
CA LYS A 261 -19.36 -1.57 13.60
C LYS A 261 -20.66 -2.03 12.93
N SER A 262 -20.75 -1.85 11.61
CA SER A 262 -21.92 -2.25 10.82
C SER A 262 -22.14 -3.76 10.86
N VAL A 263 -21.08 -4.57 10.70
CA VAL A 263 -21.22 -6.03 10.73
C VAL A 263 -21.57 -6.55 12.10
N ILE A 264 -20.92 -6.06 13.16
CA ILE A 264 -21.23 -6.44 14.53
C ILE A 264 -22.70 -6.10 14.85
N LYS A 265 -23.21 -4.98 14.34
CA LYS A 265 -24.62 -4.59 14.49
C LYS A 265 -25.58 -5.52 13.74
N ILE A 266 -25.21 -6.00 12.55
CA ILE A 266 -26.06 -6.89 11.74
C ILE A 266 -26.04 -8.32 12.27
N ASN A 267 -24.85 -8.84 12.60
CA ASN A 267 -24.67 -10.18 13.16
C ASN A 267 -23.50 -10.18 14.16
N PRO A 268 -23.79 -10.14 15.48
CA PRO A 268 -22.76 -10.13 16.52
C PRO A 268 -21.80 -11.33 16.47
N ASN A 269 -22.25 -12.49 16.00
CA ASN A 269 -21.42 -13.70 15.89
C ASN A 269 -20.30 -13.54 14.86
N ASN A 270 -20.44 -12.60 13.91
CA ASN A 270 -19.41 -12.34 12.92
C ASN A 270 -18.19 -11.60 13.51
N LYS A 271 -18.29 -11.00 14.69
CA LYS A 271 -17.18 -10.32 15.37
C LYS A 271 -15.92 -11.20 15.46
N ARG A 272 -16.09 -12.47 15.86
CA ARG A 272 -15.00 -13.45 16.01
C ARG A 272 -14.23 -13.66 14.70
N TRP A 273 -14.91 -13.62 13.56
CA TRP A 273 -14.29 -13.81 12.26
C TRP A 273 -13.43 -12.63 11.84
N TYR A 274 -13.88 -11.41 12.11
CA TYR A 274 -13.07 -10.21 11.90
C TYR A 274 -11.82 -10.27 12.75
N GLU A 275 -11.97 -10.47 14.07
CA GLU A 275 -10.82 -10.53 14.98
C GLU A 275 -9.82 -11.63 14.56
N ARG A 276 -10.30 -12.76 14.01
CA ARG A 276 -9.44 -13.85 13.54
C ARG A 276 -8.68 -13.55 12.23
N PHE A 277 -9.24 -12.75 11.34
CA PHE A 277 -8.75 -12.61 9.96
C PHE A 277 -8.35 -11.19 9.55
N GLU A 278 -8.67 -10.17 10.34
CA GLU A 278 -8.38 -8.75 10.06
C GLU A 278 -6.90 -8.47 9.79
N GLN A 279 -6.01 -9.31 10.30
CA GLN A 279 -4.55 -9.16 10.19
C GLN A 279 -3.90 -10.27 9.36
N LYS A 280 -4.69 -11.03 8.60
CA LYS A 280 -4.18 -12.14 7.79
C LYS A 280 -3.98 -11.69 6.34
N ASP A 281 -2.77 -11.89 5.85
CA ASP A 281 -2.52 -11.85 4.42
C ASP A 281 -3.10 -13.09 3.75
N PHE A 282 -3.29 -12.97 2.44
CA PHE A 282 -3.75 -14.09 1.63
C PHE A 282 -3.21 -13.99 0.21
N ASP A 283 -3.12 -15.16 -0.43
CA ASP A 283 -2.90 -15.30 -1.85
C ASP A 283 -4.18 -15.75 -2.55
N LYS A 284 -4.46 -15.16 -3.71
CA LYS A 284 -5.55 -15.63 -4.56
C LYS A 284 -5.08 -16.86 -5.35
N LYS A 285 -5.73 -18.01 -5.16
CA LYS A 285 -5.40 -19.26 -5.87
C LYS A 285 -6.66 -19.93 -6.42
N ARG A 286 -6.48 -20.77 -7.45
CA ARG A 286 -7.54 -21.65 -7.96
C ARG A 286 -7.21 -23.09 -7.59
N ILE A 287 -7.95 -23.65 -6.63
CA ILE A 287 -7.63 -24.92 -5.96
C ILE A 287 -8.59 -26.01 -6.42
N ASN A 288 -8.08 -27.23 -6.62
CA ASN A 288 -8.93 -28.40 -6.88
C ASN A 288 -9.76 -28.74 -5.63
N ILE A 289 -11.06 -28.96 -5.80
CA ILE A 289 -11.98 -29.23 -4.67
C ILE A 289 -11.54 -30.43 -3.84
N ASN A 290 -10.92 -31.45 -4.45
CA ASN A 290 -10.42 -32.64 -3.74
C ASN A 290 -9.22 -32.35 -2.81
N ASN A 291 -8.67 -31.14 -2.86
CA ASN A 291 -7.65 -30.67 -1.94
C ASN A 291 -8.22 -29.84 -0.79
N LEU A 292 -9.55 -29.62 -0.76
CA LEU A 292 -10.23 -28.92 0.32
C LEU A 292 -10.65 -29.90 1.42
N ILE A 293 -10.47 -29.50 2.67
CA ILE A 293 -10.84 -30.23 3.89
C ILE A 293 -11.62 -29.28 4.80
N ILE A 294 -12.45 -29.79 5.69
CA ILE A 294 -13.14 -28.98 6.70
C ILE A 294 -12.30 -28.90 7.99
N GLU A 295 -11.99 -27.67 8.40
CA GLU A 295 -11.28 -27.39 9.66
C GLU A 295 -12.07 -27.94 10.87
N PRO A 296 -11.39 -28.54 11.88
CA PRO A 296 -11.97 -28.78 13.20
C PRO A 296 -12.56 -27.51 13.82
N TRP A 297 -13.87 -27.50 14.10
CA TRP A 297 -14.47 -26.39 14.83
C TRP A 297 -14.45 -26.61 16.35
N HIS A 298 -13.93 -25.62 17.09
CA HIS A 298 -14.23 -25.42 18.51
C HIS A 298 -15.38 -24.40 18.67
N ASN A 299 -16.51 -24.94 19.13
CA ASN A 299 -17.66 -24.31 19.81
C ASN A 299 -18.33 -23.12 19.11
N GLY A 300 -19.31 -23.35 18.23
CA GLY A 300 -20.19 -22.25 17.77
C GLY A 300 -21.15 -22.53 16.61
N LEU A 301 -21.06 -23.68 15.95
CA LEU A 301 -22.11 -24.19 15.06
C LEU A 301 -22.52 -25.55 15.62
N ASP A 302 -23.54 -25.58 16.46
CA ASP A 302 -23.99 -26.77 17.20
C ASP A 302 -24.46 -27.95 16.31
N GLY A 303 -24.38 -27.83 14.97
CA GLY A 303 -24.72 -28.87 14.01
C GLY A 303 -23.57 -29.56 13.27
N ILE A 304 -22.30 -29.12 13.39
CA ILE A 304 -21.20 -29.58 12.50
C ILE A 304 -20.03 -30.23 13.27
N LEU A 305 -20.23 -30.62 14.54
CA LEU A 305 -19.20 -31.25 15.38
C LEU A 305 -18.70 -32.61 14.84
N GLY A 306 -19.45 -33.28 13.96
CA GLY A 306 -19.11 -34.60 13.42
C GLY A 306 -18.24 -34.62 12.15
N CYS A 307 -17.85 -33.47 11.59
CA CYS A 307 -17.29 -33.41 10.23
C CYS A 307 -15.81 -32.99 10.14
N VAL A 308 -15.14 -32.98 11.29
CA VAL A 308 -13.74 -32.58 11.45
C VAL A 308 -12.79 -33.48 10.64
N GLY A 309 -11.97 -32.90 9.76
CA GLY A 309 -10.96 -33.64 8.99
C GLY A 309 -11.51 -34.45 7.82
N LYS A 310 -12.82 -34.37 7.55
CA LYS A 310 -13.45 -35.03 6.39
C LYS A 310 -13.18 -34.28 5.10
N SER A 311 -13.18 -35.03 4.01
CA SER A 311 -13.22 -34.44 2.68
C SER A 311 -14.53 -33.70 2.46
N ILE A 312 -14.54 -32.66 1.61
CA ILE A 312 -15.77 -31.93 1.32
C ILE A 312 -16.89 -32.85 0.76
N PRO A 313 -16.63 -33.80 -0.15
CA PRO A 313 -17.68 -34.70 -0.63
C PRO A 313 -18.37 -35.52 0.47
N GLU A 314 -17.62 -35.99 1.46
CA GLU A 314 -18.17 -36.72 2.62
C GLU A 314 -19.05 -35.80 3.46
N PHE A 315 -18.57 -34.59 3.76
CA PHE A 315 -19.33 -33.59 4.50
C PHE A 315 -20.65 -33.23 3.84
N VAL A 316 -20.62 -32.99 2.51
CA VAL A 316 -21.81 -32.67 1.72
C VAL A 316 -22.83 -33.77 1.87
N ASN A 317 -22.41 -35.04 1.76
CA ASN A 317 -23.31 -36.18 1.83
C ASN A 317 -24.00 -36.31 3.20
N GLU A 318 -23.27 -36.10 4.29
CA GLU A 318 -23.80 -36.21 5.66
C GLU A 318 -24.77 -35.10 6.01
N ASN A 319 -24.61 -33.92 5.42
CA ASN A 319 -25.40 -32.75 5.78
C ASN A 319 -26.47 -32.37 4.74
N LYS A 320 -26.76 -33.27 3.79
CA LYS A 320 -27.79 -33.04 2.74
C LYS A 320 -29.18 -32.70 3.30
N GLN A 321 -29.46 -33.08 4.55
CA GLN A 321 -30.76 -32.88 5.20
C GLN A 321 -30.77 -31.71 6.22
N ASN A 322 -29.66 -31.00 6.39
CA ASN A 322 -29.60 -29.86 7.32
C ASN A 322 -30.33 -28.64 6.71
N LYS A 323 -31.46 -28.27 7.30
CA LYS A 323 -32.38 -27.24 6.77
C LYS A 323 -31.72 -25.87 6.53
N ASP A 324 -30.90 -25.38 7.48
CA ASP A 324 -30.22 -24.08 7.34
C ASP A 324 -29.18 -24.12 6.20
N MET A 325 -28.46 -25.24 6.08
CA MET A 325 -27.54 -25.46 4.96
C MET A 325 -28.26 -25.56 3.61
N ILE A 326 -29.44 -26.19 3.56
CA ILE A 326 -30.24 -26.31 2.34
C ILE A 326 -30.70 -24.94 1.85
N GLU A 327 -31.32 -24.13 2.71
CA GLU A 327 -31.86 -22.82 2.33
C GLU A 327 -30.76 -21.88 1.81
N ARG A 328 -29.62 -21.80 2.53
CA ARG A 328 -28.49 -20.97 2.13
C ARG A 328 -27.83 -21.48 0.85
N ARG A 329 -27.70 -22.80 0.70
CA ARG A 329 -27.15 -23.44 -0.51
C ARG A 329 -28.03 -23.18 -1.72
N ASP A 330 -29.34 -23.39 -1.62
CA ASP A 330 -30.29 -23.25 -2.73
C ASP A 330 -30.30 -21.82 -3.25
N PHE A 331 -30.22 -20.85 -2.34
CA PHE A 331 -30.01 -19.45 -2.67
C PHE A 331 -28.72 -19.24 -3.49
N ILE A 332 -27.59 -19.78 -3.01
CA ILE A 332 -26.31 -19.64 -3.70
C ILE A 332 -26.34 -20.32 -5.07
N LEU A 333 -26.97 -21.49 -5.20
CA LEU A 333 -27.09 -22.22 -6.47
C LEU A 333 -27.87 -21.44 -7.52
N LYS A 334 -28.93 -20.76 -7.10
CA LYS A 334 -29.75 -19.91 -7.97
C LYS A 334 -28.96 -18.70 -8.48
N HIS A 335 -28.04 -18.17 -7.67
CA HIS A 335 -27.26 -16.95 -7.98
C HIS A 335 -25.74 -17.22 -8.06
N PHE A 336 -25.36 -18.42 -8.48
CA PHE A 336 -24.00 -18.95 -8.33
C PHE A 336 -22.94 -18.03 -8.90
N ASP A 337 -23.02 -17.71 -10.20
CA ASP A 337 -22.01 -16.91 -10.90
C ASP A 337 -21.84 -15.52 -10.29
N LEU A 338 -22.93 -14.92 -9.83
CA LEU A 338 -22.92 -13.60 -9.20
C LEU A 338 -22.21 -13.67 -7.85
N ILE A 339 -22.60 -14.61 -6.99
CA ILE A 339 -22.06 -14.72 -5.63
C ILE A 339 -20.60 -15.13 -5.64
N THR A 340 -20.22 -16.16 -6.41
CA THR A 340 -18.84 -16.65 -6.44
C THR A 340 -17.86 -15.69 -7.10
N LYS A 341 -18.35 -14.77 -7.94
CA LYS A 341 -17.54 -13.68 -8.52
C LYS A 341 -17.09 -12.65 -7.49
N TYR A 342 -17.90 -12.39 -6.46
CA TYR A 342 -17.64 -11.33 -5.46
C TYR A 342 -17.24 -11.87 -4.09
N LEU A 343 -17.56 -13.12 -3.78
CA LEU A 343 -17.28 -13.76 -2.51
C LEU A 343 -16.47 -15.05 -2.74
N PRO A 344 -15.13 -14.96 -2.79
CA PRO A 344 -14.26 -16.14 -2.81
C PRO A 344 -14.30 -16.85 -1.45
N ILE A 345 -14.02 -18.16 -1.46
CA ILE A 345 -13.88 -18.91 -0.21
C ILE A 345 -12.53 -18.59 0.45
N ILE A 346 -12.45 -18.69 1.76
CA ILE A 346 -11.21 -18.48 2.51
C ILE A 346 -10.72 -19.84 2.97
N VAL A 347 -9.44 -20.13 2.72
CA VAL A 347 -8.81 -21.40 3.08
C VAL A 347 -7.47 -21.18 3.75
N LYS A 348 -6.97 -22.17 4.49
CA LYS A 348 -5.62 -22.20 5.05
C LYS A 348 -4.91 -23.47 4.63
N GLN A 349 -3.67 -23.38 4.16
CA GLN A 349 -2.90 -24.58 3.83
C GLN A 349 -2.45 -25.29 5.12
N ASN A 350 -2.69 -26.59 5.21
CA ASN A 350 -2.25 -27.42 6.34
C ASN A 350 -0.91 -28.12 6.03
N ASN A 351 -0.33 -28.76 7.06
CA ASN A 351 0.98 -29.40 6.97
C ASN A 351 1.05 -30.55 5.94
N ASN A 352 -0.09 -31.11 5.55
CA ASN A 352 -0.19 -32.19 4.57
C ASN A 352 -0.36 -31.67 3.13
N GLY A 353 -0.23 -30.35 2.91
CA GLY A 353 -0.38 -29.72 1.61
C GLY A 353 -1.83 -29.58 1.13
N LYS A 354 -2.81 -29.95 1.97
CA LYS A 354 -4.25 -29.76 1.73
C LYS A 354 -4.69 -28.39 2.27
N PHE A 355 -5.93 -28.00 1.98
CA PHE A 355 -6.45 -26.67 2.31
C PHE A 355 -7.69 -26.79 3.17
N ASP A 356 -7.60 -26.33 4.41
CA ASP A 356 -8.73 -26.27 5.32
C ASP A 356 -9.63 -25.10 4.93
N VAL A 357 -10.90 -25.36 4.66
CA VAL A 357 -11.90 -24.33 4.38
C VAL A 357 -12.22 -23.64 5.69
N MET A 358 -11.94 -22.34 5.74
CA MET A 358 -12.12 -21.48 6.89
C MET A 358 -13.43 -20.69 6.82
N PHE A 359 -13.88 -20.35 5.61
CA PHE A 359 -15.09 -19.57 5.37
C PHE A 359 -15.70 -19.85 4.00
N GLY A 360 -17.02 -19.79 3.91
CA GLY A 360 -17.76 -19.97 2.65
C GLY A 360 -18.13 -21.42 2.32
N TYR A 361 -18.35 -22.29 3.32
CA TYR A 361 -18.71 -23.70 3.11
C TYR A 361 -19.86 -23.90 2.13
N HIS A 362 -20.96 -23.15 2.29
CA HIS A 362 -22.12 -23.22 1.38
C HIS A 362 -21.76 -22.95 -0.09
N ARG A 363 -20.76 -22.07 -0.35
CA ARG A 363 -20.25 -21.81 -1.70
C ARG A 363 -19.43 -22.99 -2.24
N VAL A 364 -18.73 -23.71 -1.37
CA VAL A 364 -18.06 -24.96 -1.77
C VAL A 364 -19.08 -26.02 -2.16
N ILE A 365 -20.13 -26.22 -1.35
CA ILE A 365 -21.22 -27.16 -1.64
C ILE A 365 -21.87 -26.82 -2.98
N ALA A 366 -22.29 -25.55 -3.16
CA ALA A 366 -22.91 -25.10 -4.39
C ALA A 366 -21.98 -25.28 -5.61
N SER A 367 -20.67 -25.11 -5.44
CA SER A 367 -19.69 -25.32 -6.51
C SER A 367 -19.61 -26.79 -6.93
N ILE A 368 -19.68 -27.72 -5.97
CA ILE A 368 -19.68 -29.16 -6.24
C ILE A 368 -20.94 -29.54 -7.01
N GLU A 369 -22.10 -29.08 -6.58
CA GLU A 369 -23.38 -29.39 -7.24
C GLU A 369 -23.47 -28.77 -8.65
N LYS A 370 -22.80 -27.63 -8.90
CA LYS A 370 -22.61 -27.07 -10.25
C LYS A 370 -21.57 -27.80 -11.11
N GLY A 371 -20.93 -28.85 -10.58
CA GLY A 371 -19.93 -29.63 -11.30
C GLY A 371 -18.56 -28.96 -11.42
N CYS A 372 -18.27 -27.94 -10.60
CA CYS A 372 -16.95 -27.30 -10.59
C CYS A 372 -15.89 -28.29 -10.08
N THR A 373 -14.74 -28.36 -10.74
CA THR A 373 -13.59 -29.16 -10.29
C THR A 373 -12.53 -28.32 -9.57
N LYS A 374 -12.57 -27.00 -9.77
CA LYS A 374 -11.68 -26.03 -9.12
C LYS A 374 -12.45 -24.80 -8.67
N ILE A 375 -12.08 -24.25 -7.52
CA ILE A 375 -12.69 -23.05 -6.93
C ILE A 375 -11.63 -21.96 -6.77
N GLU A 376 -12.05 -20.70 -6.93
CA GLU A 376 -11.23 -19.54 -6.60
C GLU A 376 -11.28 -19.26 -5.09
N CYS A 377 -10.10 -19.18 -4.47
CA CYS A 377 -9.94 -19.11 -3.03
C CYS A 377 -8.96 -18.01 -2.65
N LEU A 378 -9.13 -17.47 -1.44
CA LEU A 378 -8.12 -16.71 -0.73
C LEU A 378 -7.43 -17.63 0.28
N VAL A 379 -6.16 -17.92 0.03
CA VAL A 379 -5.33 -18.78 0.88
C VAL A 379 -4.63 -17.91 1.90
N ILE A 380 -4.97 -18.06 3.18
CA ILE A 380 -4.31 -17.37 4.28
C ILE A 380 -2.83 -17.75 4.31
N LEU A 381 -1.97 -16.73 4.37
CA LEU A 381 -0.50 -16.86 4.46
C LEU A 381 -0.02 -17.06 5.90
#